data_AF-A0A2E7KY47-F1
#
_entry.id   AF-A0A2E7KY47-F1
#
_cell.length_a   1.000
_cell.length_b   1.000
_cell.length_c   1.000
_cell.angle_alpha   90.00
_cell.angle_beta   90.00
_cell.angle_gamma   90.00
#
_symmetry.space_group_name_H-M   'P 1'
#
loop_
_entity.id
_entity.type
_entity.pdbx_description
1 polymer ?
#
loop_
_entity_poly.entity_id
_entity_poly.type
_entity_poly.pdbx_seq_one_letter_code
_entity_poly.pdbx_strand_id
1 'polypeptide(L)'
;MIGVIDYGAGNLRSVCNSLKKLSVDCHVVKAPSDLNKIQTMIFPGVGSFGDSSDQLKKQSLFEPIREWIINDRPFLGICIGFQMLFDSSEESPGSEGLGIIPGKVIKFSEQTNLKVP
;
A
#
# COMPACT_ATOMS: atom_id res chain seq x y z
N MET A 1 -3.52 -14.42 11.01
CA MET A 1 -2.17 -13.82 10.91
C MET A 1 -2.22 -12.58 10.02
N ILE A 2 -1.52 -11.50 10.40
CA ILE A 2 -1.49 -10.25 9.64
C ILE A 2 -0.33 -10.29 8.64
N GLY A 3 -0.61 -10.04 7.37
CA GLY A 3 0.38 -9.86 6.32
C GLY A 3 0.82 -8.41 6.21
N VAL A 4 2.11 -8.17 6.01
CA VAL A 4 2.68 -6.85 5.73
C VAL A 4 3.42 -6.92 4.40
N ILE A 5 2.99 -6.11 3.44
CA ILE A 5 3.52 -6.14 2.07
C ILE A 5 4.96 -5.60 2.05
N ASP A 6 5.88 -6.38 1.51
CA ASP A 6 7.26 -5.98 1.22
C ASP A 6 7.42 -5.83 -0.30
N TYR A 7 7.15 -4.61 -0.75
CA TYR A 7 7.38 -4.18 -2.12
C TYR A 7 8.77 -3.55 -2.28
N GLY A 8 9.77 -3.90 -1.47
CA GLY A 8 11.13 -3.36 -1.60
C GLY A 8 11.31 -1.90 -1.16
N ALA A 9 10.25 -1.24 -0.72
CA ALA A 9 10.28 0.06 -0.05
C ALA A 9 9.28 0.07 1.13
N GLY A 10 9.35 1.09 1.98
CA GLY A 10 8.41 1.26 3.09
C GLY A 10 9.01 1.13 4.49
N ASN A 11 8.15 1.31 5.48
CA ASN A 11 8.49 1.25 6.91
C ASN A 11 8.23 -0.15 7.51
N LEU A 12 8.44 -1.22 6.72
CA LEU A 12 8.14 -2.63 7.06
C LEU A 12 8.55 -2.98 8.50
N ARG A 13 9.81 -2.68 8.86
CA ARG A 13 10.36 -3.01 10.18
C ARG A 13 9.59 -2.32 11.31
N SER A 14 9.19 -1.07 11.14
CA SER A 14 8.42 -0.32 12.13
C SER A 14 7.01 -0.90 12.32
N VAL A 15 6.35 -1.29 11.22
CA VAL A 15 5.02 -1.93 11.28
C VAL A 15 5.12 -3.30 11.96
N CYS A 16 6.07 -4.14 11.54
CA CYS A 16 6.30 -5.46 12.15
C CYS A 16 6.64 -5.35 13.65
N ASN A 17 7.49 -4.39 14.04
CA ASN A 17 7.80 -4.14 15.45
C ASN A 17 6.57 -3.68 16.25
N SER A 18 5.70 -2.86 15.64
CA SER A 18 4.46 -2.39 16.27
C SER A 18 3.50 -3.55 16.50
N LEU A 19 3.31 -4.42 15.51
CA LEU A 19 2.53 -5.65 15.64
C LEU A 19 3.10 -6.57 16.73
N LYS A 20 4.42 -6.77 16.74
CA LYS A 20 5.10 -7.57 17.77
C LYS A 20 4.88 -7.00 19.18
N LYS A 21 4.90 -5.66 19.34
CA LYS A 21 4.63 -5.00 20.62
C LYS A 21 3.19 -5.21 21.10
N LEU A 22 2.27 -5.41 20.16
CA LEU A 22 0.87 -5.79 20.43
C LEU A 22 0.68 -7.30 20.59
N SER A 23 1.76 -8.09 20.63
CA SER A 23 1.73 -9.56 20.68
C SER A 23 0.99 -10.18 19.48
N VAL A 24 1.05 -9.54 18.31
CA VAL A 24 0.49 -10.03 17.05
C VAL A 24 1.60 -10.46 16.11
N ASP A 25 1.51 -11.68 15.59
CA ASP A 25 2.45 -12.19 14.59
C ASP A 25 2.21 -11.53 13.22
N CYS A 26 3.32 -11.13 12.59
CA CYS A 26 3.34 -10.57 11.25
C CYS A 26 3.99 -11.53 10.25
N HIS A 27 3.39 -11.66 9.07
CA HIS A 27 3.97 -12.35 7.92
C HIS A 27 4.39 -11.33 6.87
N VAL A 28 5.63 -11.39 6.42
CA VAL A 28 6.10 -10.51 5.34
C VAL A 28 5.67 -11.11 4.00
N VAL A 29 4.84 -10.39 3.25
CA VAL A 29 4.31 -10.81 1.95
C VAL A 29 5.26 -10.31 0.86
N LYS A 30 5.88 -11.23 0.12
CA LYS A 30 6.83 -10.92 -0.97
C LYS A 30 6.39 -11.46 -2.32
N ALA A 31 5.46 -12.41 -2.33
CA ALA A 31 4.94 -13.03 -3.53
C ALA A 31 3.45 -13.36 -3.37
N PRO A 32 2.71 -13.56 -4.47
CA PRO A 32 1.28 -13.90 -4.42
C PRO A 32 0.97 -15.14 -3.57
N SER A 33 1.87 -16.11 -3.53
CA SER A 33 1.71 -17.34 -2.73
C SER A 33 1.66 -17.10 -1.22
N ASP A 34 2.17 -15.96 -0.73
CA ASP A 34 2.12 -15.59 0.68
C ASP A 34 0.71 -15.15 1.13
N LEU A 35 -0.14 -14.73 0.19
CA LEU A 35 -1.51 -14.28 0.48
C LEU A 35 -2.38 -15.37 1.10
N ASN A 36 -2.07 -16.65 0.82
CA ASN A 36 -2.75 -17.80 1.40
C ASN A 36 -2.44 -17.99 2.89
N LYS A 37 -1.40 -17.34 3.40
CA LYS A 37 -0.95 -17.48 4.80
C LYS A 37 -1.56 -16.42 5.72
N ILE A 38 -2.27 -15.44 5.16
CA ILE A 38 -2.72 -14.25 5.89
C ILE A 38 -4.24 -14.09 5.81
N GLN A 39 -4.80 -13.39 6.79
CA GLN A 39 -6.24 -13.09 6.88
C GLN A 39 -6.53 -11.60 6.80
N THR A 40 -5.53 -10.77 7.13
CA THR A 40 -5.58 -9.32 7.10
C THR A 40 -4.30 -8.83 6.43
N MET A 41 -4.42 -7.80 5.59
CA MET A 41 -3.29 -7.22 4.86
C MET A 41 -3.02 -5.79 5.32
N ILE A 42 -1.74 -5.48 5.54
CA ILE A 42 -1.25 -4.12 5.71
C ILE A 42 -0.35 -3.80 4.52
N PHE A 43 -0.67 -2.73 3.81
CA PHE A 43 0.19 -2.15 2.79
C PHE A 43 0.88 -0.92 3.41
N PRO A 44 2.09 -1.07 3.98
CA PRO A 44 2.88 0.07 4.40
C PRO A 44 3.44 0.79 3.18
N GLY A 45 3.86 2.05 3.34
CA GLY A 45 4.90 2.51 2.44
C GLY A 45 5.36 3.94 2.60
N VAL A 46 6.42 4.20 1.86
CA VAL A 46 7.16 5.46 1.71
C VAL A 46 7.63 5.52 0.26
N GLY A 47 8.01 6.70 -0.22
CA GLY A 47 8.41 6.89 -1.62
C GLY A 47 7.25 7.35 -2.49
N SER A 48 7.39 7.13 -3.80
CA SER A 48 6.47 7.67 -4.81
C SER A 48 5.35 6.70 -5.20
N PHE A 49 4.28 7.24 -5.76
CA PHE A 49 3.16 6.48 -6.29
C PHE A 49 3.59 5.56 -7.43
N GLY A 50 4.36 6.10 -8.38
CA GLY A 50 4.83 5.35 -9.55
C GLY A 50 5.74 4.20 -9.20
N ASP A 51 6.74 4.41 -8.33
CA ASP A 51 7.65 3.35 -7.91
C ASP A 51 6.90 2.21 -7.20
N SER A 52 5.91 2.56 -6.38
CA SER A 52 5.09 1.58 -5.67
C SER A 52 4.25 0.74 -6.65
N SER A 53 3.58 1.37 -7.62
CA SER A 53 2.86 0.68 -8.70
C SER A 53 3.78 -0.28 -9.46
N ASP A 54 4.92 0.22 -9.93
CA ASP A 54 5.84 -0.56 -10.77
C ASP A 54 6.41 -1.76 -10.02
N GLN A 55 6.73 -1.58 -8.74
CA GLN A 55 7.32 -2.63 -7.94
C GLN A 55 6.31 -3.73 -7.58
N LEU A 56 5.04 -3.36 -7.32
CA LEU A 56 3.96 -4.34 -7.18
C LEU A 56 3.75 -5.13 -8.48
N LYS A 57 3.77 -4.45 -9.64
CA LYS A 57 3.66 -5.11 -10.95
C LYS A 57 4.83 -6.06 -11.20
N LYS A 58 6.07 -5.64 -10.93
CA LYS A 58 7.28 -6.48 -11.04
C LYS A 58 7.23 -7.71 -10.14
N GLN A 59 6.67 -7.60 -8.94
CA GLN A 59 6.49 -8.71 -8.00
C GLN A 59 5.23 -9.54 -8.27
N SER A 60 4.45 -9.21 -9.31
CA SER A 60 3.16 -9.83 -9.61
C SER A 60 2.15 -9.73 -8.46
N LEU A 61 2.29 -8.72 -7.58
CA LEU A 61 1.41 -8.49 -6.42
C LEU A 61 0.28 -7.51 -6.70
N PHE A 62 0.36 -6.72 -7.79
CA PHE A 62 -0.63 -5.69 -8.11
C PHE A 62 -2.07 -6.23 -8.20
N GLU A 63 -2.32 -7.19 -9.11
CA GLU A 63 -3.67 -7.78 -9.24
C GLU A 63 -4.11 -8.58 -8.01
N PRO A 64 -3.26 -9.43 -7.39
CA PRO A 64 -3.67 -10.15 -6.17
C PRO A 64 -4.07 -9.24 -4.99
N ILE A 65 -3.41 -8.09 -4.82
CA ILE A 65 -3.80 -7.10 -3.80
C ILE A 65 -5.13 -6.45 -4.18
N ARG A 66 -5.30 -6.08 -5.46
CA ARG A 66 -6.55 -5.50 -5.96
C ARG A 66 -7.72 -6.45 -5.74
N GLU A 67 -7.57 -7.72 -6.12
CA GLU A 67 -8.55 -8.79 -5.90
C GLU A 67 -8.85 -9.01 -4.41
N TRP A 68 -7.82 -8.97 -3.54
CA TRP A 68 -8.02 -9.08 -2.09
C TRP A 68 -9.02 -8.04 -1.59
N ILE A 69 -8.86 -6.79 -2.02
CA ILE A 69 -9.69 -5.67 -1.56
C ILE A 69 -11.10 -5.74 -2.18
N ILE A 70 -11.21 -6.09 -3.47
CA ILE A 70 -12.50 -6.28 -4.15
C ILE A 70 -13.34 -7.37 -3.47
N ASN A 71 -12.69 -8.42 -2.95
CA ASN A 71 -13.34 -9.49 -2.20
C ASN A 71 -13.66 -9.12 -0.74
N ASP A 72 -13.67 -7.83 -0.40
CA ASP A 72 -14.00 -7.29 0.93
C ASP A 72 -13.17 -7.91 2.07
N ARG A 73 -11.91 -8.24 1.77
CA ARG A 73 -11.00 -8.80 2.77
C ARG A 73 -10.31 -7.68 3.55
N PRO A 74 -10.06 -7.85 4.87
CA PRO A 74 -9.47 -6.80 5.70
C PRO A 74 -8.13 -6.27 5.14
N PHE A 75 -8.09 -4.95 4.92
CA PHE A 75 -6.95 -4.24 4.33
C PHE A 75 -6.71 -2.91 5.07
N LEU A 76 -5.44 -2.57 5.30
CA LEU A 76 -5.01 -1.29 5.83
C LEU A 76 -3.87 -0.71 4.97
N GLY A 77 -4.16 0.37 4.24
CA GLY A 77 -3.16 1.15 3.52
C GLY A 77 -2.58 2.27 4.40
N ILE A 78 -1.26 2.41 4.45
CA ILE A 78 -0.57 3.47 5.22
C ILE A 78 0.22 4.36 4.26
N CYS A 79 0.00 5.67 4.33
CA CYS A 79 0.65 6.67 3.48
C CYS A 79 0.49 6.33 1.99
N ILE A 80 1.55 5.86 1.32
CA ILE A 80 1.46 5.45 -0.08
C ILE A 80 0.50 4.28 -0.29
N GLY A 81 0.42 3.34 0.66
CA GLY A 81 -0.51 2.21 0.56
C GLY A 81 -1.98 2.64 0.62
N PHE A 82 -2.27 3.80 1.24
CA PHE A 82 -3.59 4.43 1.18
C PHE A 82 -3.81 5.12 -0.17
N GLN A 83 -2.82 5.89 -0.64
CA GLN A 83 -2.89 6.57 -1.94
C GLN A 83 -3.08 5.58 -3.10
N MET A 84 -2.46 4.39 -3.04
CA MET A 84 -2.61 3.33 -4.03
C MET A 84 -4.04 2.79 -4.17
N LEU A 85 -4.98 3.11 -3.26
CA LEU A 85 -6.39 2.75 -3.41
C LEU A 85 -7.08 3.53 -4.53
N PHE A 86 -6.55 4.70 -4.91
CA PHE A 86 -7.11 5.56 -5.96
C PHE A 86 -6.69 5.12 -7.36
N ASP A 87 -7.22 5.77 -8.40
CA ASP A 87 -6.93 5.44 -9.80
C ASP A 87 -5.52 5.88 -10.22
N SER A 88 -5.10 7.06 -9.78
CA SER A 88 -3.84 7.69 -10.23
C SER A 88 -3.35 8.79 -9.28
N SER A 89 -2.15 9.32 -9.55
CA SER A 89 -1.56 10.44 -8.81
C SER A 89 -0.96 11.49 -9.75
N GLU A 90 -1.03 12.77 -9.37
CA GLU A 90 -0.30 13.86 -10.03
C GLU A 90 1.22 13.72 -9.91
N GLU A 91 1.70 13.08 -8.85
CA GLU A 91 3.12 12.83 -8.63
C GLU A 91 3.72 11.92 -9.72
N SER A 92 2.92 11.00 -10.26
CA SER A 92 3.40 9.99 -11.21
C SER A 92 2.43 9.83 -12.39
N PRO A 93 2.44 10.77 -13.35
CA PRO A 93 1.58 10.71 -14.52
C PRO A 93 1.81 9.41 -15.32
N GLY A 94 0.73 8.69 -15.62
CA GLY A 94 0.78 7.43 -16.35
C GLY A 94 0.94 6.18 -15.47
N SER A 95 1.24 6.34 -14.18
CA SER A 95 1.18 5.23 -13.22
C SER A 95 -0.25 4.97 -12.77
N GLU A 96 -0.59 3.70 -12.61
CA GLU A 96 -1.93 3.24 -12.22
C GLU A 96 -1.93 2.84 -10.75
N GLY A 97 -2.94 3.27 -10.02
CA GLY A 97 -3.27 2.73 -8.71
C GLY A 97 -4.17 1.50 -8.82
N LEU A 98 -4.53 0.92 -7.68
CA LEU A 98 -5.38 -0.28 -7.61
C LEU A 98 -6.81 -0.02 -8.09
N GLY A 99 -7.24 1.25 -8.20
CA GLY A 99 -8.53 1.64 -8.74
C GLY A 99 -9.71 1.11 -7.92
N ILE A 100 -9.56 1.06 -6.59
CA ILE A 100 -10.60 0.63 -5.65
C ILE A 100 -11.56 1.79 -5.36
N ILE A 101 -11.00 2.99 -5.19
CA ILE A 101 -11.72 4.22 -4.93
C ILE A 101 -11.54 5.13 -6.15
N PRO A 102 -12.61 5.57 -6.81
CA PRO A 102 -12.48 6.46 -7.95
C PRO A 102 -11.89 7.80 -7.50
N GLY A 103 -10.84 8.26 -8.17
CA GLY A 103 -10.21 9.53 -7.86
C GLY A 103 -8.72 9.61 -8.21
N LYS A 104 -8.19 10.82 -8.09
CA LYS A 104 -6.79 11.14 -8.34
C LYS A 104 -6.18 11.77 -7.10
N VAL A 105 -5.01 11.29 -6.69
CA VAL A 105 -4.21 11.92 -5.64
C VAL A 105 -3.56 13.18 -6.22
N ILE A 106 -3.84 14.33 -5.63
CA ILE A 106 -3.40 15.64 -6.14
C ILE A 106 -2.44 16.32 -5.17
N LYS A 107 -1.58 17.20 -5.70
CA LYS A 107 -0.70 18.04 -4.87
C LYS A 107 -1.55 19.03 -4.06
N PHE A 108 -1.18 19.26 -2.81
CA PHE A 108 -1.78 20.34 -2.03
C PHE A 108 -1.57 21.71 -2.71
N SER A 109 -2.59 22.57 -2.63
CA SER A 109 -2.49 23.93 -3.15
C SER A 109 -1.51 24.76 -2.32
N GLU A 110 -0.61 25.45 -3.01
CA GLU A 110 0.37 26.39 -2.43
C GLU A 110 -0.30 27.67 -1.89
N GLN A 111 -1.60 27.87 -2.15
CA GLN A 111 -2.36 29.05 -1.70
C GLN A 111 -2.94 28.89 -0.29
N THR A 112 -2.75 27.75 0.35
CA THR A 112 -3.14 27.61 1.75
C THR A 112 -2.03 28.26 2.59
N ASN A 113 -2.34 29.31 3.36
CA ASN A 113 -1.41 29.88 4.36
C ASN A 113 -1.13 28.90 5.54
N LEU A 114 -1.27 27.60 5.29
CA LEU A 114 -1.10 26.52 6.23
C LEU A 114 0.18 25.77 5.90
N LYS A 115 0.92 25.34 6.93
CA LYS A 115 2.09 24.49 6.73
C LYS A 115 1.65 23.13 6.23
N VAL A 116 2.25 22.67 5.13
CA VAL A 116 2.21 21.27 4.72
C VAL A 116 3.26 20.51 5.54
N PRO A 117 2.88 19.51 6.34
CA PRO A 117 3.81 18.73 7.17
C PRO A 117 4.78 17.86 6.36
#